data_AF-A0AB39MW89-F1
#
_entry.id   AF-A0AB39MW89-F1
#
_cell.length_a   1.000
_cell.length_b   1.000
_cell.length_c   1.000
_cell.angle_alpha   90.00
_cell.angle_beta   90.00
_cell.angle_gamma   90.00
#
_symmetry.space_group_name_H-M   'P 1'
#
loop_
_entity.id
_entity.type
_entity.pdbx_description
1 polymer ?
#
loop_
_entity_poly.entity_id
_entity_poly.type
_entity_poly.pdbx_seq_one_letter_code
_entity_poly.pdbx_strand_id
1 'polypeptide(L)'
;MATYPITEPHFGGPVADPVTVAAIGAVALTEGIRFLYDQAADLLRRMRDRSDVRHESVEIDGAGALDSALGTVRIDYGRAEAQADAIRDLRRELADQAEGFVQADPSDERLVEAVDALRRLLETVYGRRITFRGEPREQSGAVVDVHVAAAAVDGYVAAVRAKRVGNADVKANLTVGDIGSGGEAVGLHVDDLN
;
A
#
# COMPACT_ATOMS: atom_id res chain seq x y z
N MET A 1 -46.46 2.30 1.55
CA MET A 1 -45.29 3.06 1.06
C MET A 1 -45.08 4.23 2.01
N ALA A 2 -43.87 4.37 2.55
CA ALA A 2 -43.44 5.51 3.34
C ALA A 2 -41.92 5.63 3.13
N THR A 3 -41.46 6.83 2.77
CA THR A 3 -40.05 7.10 2.44
C THR A 3 -39.45 7.92 3.56
N TYR A 4 -38.29 7.51 4.08
CA TYR A 4 -37.50 8.30 5.02
C TYR A 4 -36.23 8.80 4.32
N PRO A 5 -35.88 10.11 4.44
CA PRO A 5 -34.57 10.60 4.03
C PRO A 5 -33.53 10.19 5.08
N ILE A 6 -32.29 9.94 4.66
CA ILE A 6 -31.21 9.55 5.58
C ILE A 6 -30.03 10.52 5.44
N THR A 7 -29.50 10.94 6.59
CA THR A 7 -28.44 11.94 6.76
C THR A 7 -27.04 11.35 6.68
N GLU A 8 -26.13 12.09 6.05
CA GLU A 8 -24.72 11.75 5.87
C GLU A 8 -23.95 11.67 7.20
N PRO A 9 -23.09 10.65 7.40
CA PRO A 9 -22.11 10.62 8.50
C PRO A 9 -20.66 10.77 8.00
N HIS A 10 -19.84 11.57 8.69
CA HIS A 10 -18.42 11.74 8.35
C HIS A 10 -17.56 10.52 8.73
N PHE A 11 -16.85 9.91 7.79
CA PHE A 11 -15.86 8.85 8.09
C PHE A 11 -14.57 8.96 7.25
N GLY A 12 -13.55 9.60 7.82
CA GLY A 12 -12.16 9.51 7.32
C GLY A 12 -11.38 8.42 8.05
N GLY A 13 -10.99 7.35 7.35
CA GLY A 13 -9.98 6.35 7.77
C GLY A 13 -8.55 6.90 7.69
N PRO A 14 -7.53 6.27 8.31
CA PRO A 14 -6.13 6.59 8.03
C PRO A 14 -5.78 6.10 6.62
N VAL A 15 -6.15 6.89 5.63
CA VAL A 15 -5.29 7.05 4.47
C VAL A 15 -3.91 7.42 5.05
N ALA A 16 -2.90 6.62 4.77
CA ALA A 16 -1.53 7.11 4.95
C ALA A 16 -1.36 8.22 3.92
N ASP A 17 -1.37 9.47 4.34
CA ASP A 17 -1.13 10.60 3.46
C ASP A 17 0.32 10.56 2.93
N PRO A 18 0.62 11.11 1.73
CA PRO A 18 2.02 11.29 1.27
C PRO A 18 2.87 12.07 2.28
N VAL A 19 2.23 12.84 3.16
CA VAL A 19 2.80 13.49 4.36
C VAL A 19 3.63 12.54 5.23
N THR A 20 3.35 11.22 5.29
CA THR A 20 4.19 10.29 6.08
C THR A 20 5.58 10.12 5.47
N VAL A 21 5.67 10.08 4.13
CA VAL A 21 6.96 9.99 3.42
C VAL A 21 7.71 11.32 3.50
N ALA A 22 7.01 12.46 3.45
CA ALA A 22 7.64 13.77 3.71
C ALA A 22 8.18 13.93 5.15
N ALA A 23 7.73 13.10 6.11
CA ALA A 23 8.18 13.16 7.49
C ALA A 23 9.54 12.47 7.75
N ILE A 24 10.12 11.76 6.78
CA ILE A 24 11.41 11.08 6.91
C ILE A 24 12.57 11.95 6.40
N GLY A 25 13.74 11.83 7.03
CA GLY A 25 14.93 12.57 6.58
C GLY A 25 15.43 12.12 5.21
N ALA A 26 16.02 13.05 4.45
CA ALA A 26 16.51 12.84 3.08
C ALA A 26 17.34 11.56 2.85
N VAL A 27 18.12 11.12 3.85
CA VAL A 27 18.87 9.85 3.80
C VAL A 27 17.93 8.63 3.76
N ALA A 28 16.93 8.58 4.66
CA ALA A 28 15.94 7.51 4.67
C ALA A 28 15.07 7.52 3.41
N LEU A 29 14.76 8.72 2.89
CA LEU A 29 14.08 8.86 1.60
C LEU A 29 14.92 8.34 0.42
N THR A 30 16.22 8.62 0.40
CA THR A 30 17.14 8.15 -0.67
C THR A 30 17.28 6.63 -0.65
N GLU A 31 17.52 6.02 0.52
CA GLU A 31 17.57 4.56 0.65
C GLU A 31 16.20 3.91 0.33
N GLY A 32 15.10 4.57 0.72
CA GLY A 32 13.73 4.14 0.41
C GLY A 32 13.42 4.14 -1.09
N ILE A 33 13.78 5.24 -1.80
CA ILE A 33 13.68 5.36 -3.26
C ILE A 33 14.45 4.22 -3.94
N ARG A 34 15.71 4.03 -3.55
CA ARG A 34 16.57 2.98 -4.11
C ARG A 34 15.97 1.60 -3.91
N PHE A 35 15.49 1.30 -2.70
CA PHE A 35 14.82 0.04 -2.41
C PHE A 35 13.61 -0.19 -3.32
N LEU A 36 12.72 0.80 -3.49
CA LEU A 36 11.56 0.66 -4.40
C LEU A 36 11.98 0.52 -5.87
N TYR A 37 12.99 1.25 -6.32
CA TYR A 37 13.51 1.21 -7.70
C TYR A 37 14.10 -0.17 -8.05
N ASP A 38 14.86 -0.75 -7.13
CA ASP A 38 15.41 -2.09 -7.25
C ASP A 38 14.30 -3.15 -7.19
N GLN A 39 13.37 -3.08 -6.22
CA GLN A 39 12.23 -4.01 -6.14
C GLN A 39 11.33 -3.96 -7.38
N ALA A 40 11.07 -2.77 -7.94
CA ALA A 40 10.32 -2.62 -9.18
C ALA A 40 11.05 -3.23 -10.38
N ALA A 41 12.39 -3.09 -10.45
CA ALA A 41 13.19 -3.76 -11.48
C ALA A 41 13.12 -5.29 -11.36
N ASP A 42 13.24 -5.79 -10.14
CA ASP A 42 13.26 -7.22 -9.81
C ASP A 42 11.90 -7.89 -10.05
N LEU A 43 10.79 -7.19 -9.77
CA LEU A 43 9.43 -7.61 -10.11
C LEU A 43 9.22 -7.65 -11.63
N LEU A 44 9.54 -6.57 -12.35
CA LEU A 44 9.39 -6.48 -13.81
C LEU A 44 10.25 -7.52 -14.54
N ARG A 45 11.43 -7.88 -14.01
CA ARG A 45 12.24 -9.00 -14.50
C ARG A 45 11.50 -10.34 -14.35
N ARG A 46 11.04 -10.69 -13.15
CA ARG A 46 10.31 -11.95 -12.91
C ARG A 46 9.03 -12.05 -13.75
N MET A 47 8.29 -10.96 -13.92
CA MET A 47 7.08 -10.91 -14.76
C MET A 47 7.34 -11.28 -16.23
N ARG A 48 8.53 -10.98 -16.75
CA ARG A 48 8.96 -11.35 -18.11
C ARG A 48 9.46 -12.79 -18.17
N ASP A 49 10.14 -13.24 -17.13
CA ASP A 49 10.87 -14.51 -17.11
C ASP A 49 10.04 -15.71 -16.59
N ARG A 50 8.82 -15.46 -16.07
CA ARG A 50 7.85 -16.47 -15.58
C ARG A 50 7.29 -17.38 -16.69
N SER A 51 6.83 -18.57 -16.31
CA SER A 51 6.14 -19.53 -17.20
C SER A 51 4.81 -19.99 -16.58
N ASP A 52 3.72 -19.27 -16.88
CA ASP A 52 2.33 -19.49 -16.39
C ASP A 52 2.10 -19.57 -14.87
N VAL A 53 3.12 -19.31 -14.05
CA VAL A 53 3.01 -19.22 -12.59
C VAL A 53 2.20 -17.98 -12.19
N ARG A 54 1.04 -18.18 -11.54
CA ARG A 54 0.19 -17.08 -11.04
C ARG A 54 0.68 -16.44 -9.73
N HIS A 55 1.44 -17.18 -8.92
CA HIS A 55 2.01 -16.67 -7.67
C HIS A 55 3.38 -17.30 -7.39
N GLU A 56 4.32 -16.49 -6.93
CA GLU A 56 5.65 -16.91 -6.51
C GLU A 56 5.89 -16.45 -5.07
N SER A 57 6.62 -17.23 -4.29
CA SER A 57 7.05 -16.85 -2.94
C SER A 57 8.52 -16.44 -2.98
N VAL A 58 8.82 -15.23 -2.50
CA VAL A 58 10.14 -14.61 -2.60
C VAL A 58 10.50 -14.00 -1.25
N GLU A 59 11.72 -14.24 -0.77
CA GLU A 59 12.26 -13.51 0.37
C GLU A 59 12.67 -12.11 -0.05
N ILE A 60 12.16 -11.09 0.63
CA ILE A 60 12.58 -9.71 0.48
C ILE A 60 13.12 -9.21 1.83
N ASP A 61 14.44 -8.98 1.88
CA ASP A 61 15.04 -8.22 2.98
C ASP A 61 14.80 -6.71 2.80
N GLY A 62 14.91 -5.94 3.88
CA GLY A 62 14.64 -4.50 3.87
C GLY A 62 15.83 -3.62 3.46
N ALA A 63 16.95 -4.20 3.01
CA ALA A 63 18.22 -3.59 2.61
C ALA A 63 18.89 -2.62 3.60
N GLY A 64 18.29 -2.40 4.78
CA GLY A 64 18.61 -1.27 5.64
C GLY A 64 17.91 0.04 5.25
N ALA A 65 17.03 0.05 4.24
CA ALA A 65 16.12 1.17 3.94
C ALA A 65 14.85 1.14 4.80
N LEU A 66 14.33 -0.05 5.07
CA LEU A 66 13.10 -0.27 5.83
C LEU A 66 13.34 -0.26 7.36
N ASP A 67 12.23 -0.16 8.10
CA ASP A 67 12.19 -0.31 9.56
C ASP A 67 12.36 -1.77 10.01
N SER A 68 11.80 -2.72 9.26
CA SER A 68 11.94 -4.18 9.43
C SER A 68 12.10 -4.88 8.08
N ALA A 69 12.23 -6.22 8.06
CA ALA A 69 12.27 -6.99 6.81
C ALA A 69 10.85 -7.42 6.39
N LEU A 70 10.58 -7.43 5.08
CA LEU A 70 9.33 -7.95 4.51
C LEU A 70 9.22 -9.48 4.66
N GLY A 71 10.34 -10.19 4.58
CA GLY A 71 10.40 -11.65 4.67
C GLY A 71 9.78 -12.32 3.43
N THR A 72 9.13 -13.47 3.63
CA THR A 72 8.45 -14.20 2.56
C THR A 72 7.22 -13.45 2.05
N VAL A 73 7.36 -12.72 0.94
CA VAL A 73 6.21 -12.17 0.21
C VAL A 73 5.65 -13.21 -0.75
N ARG A 74 4.35 -13.12 -1.06
CA ARG A 74 3.72 -13.91 -2.12
C ARG A 74 3.24 -12.96 -3.22
N ILE A 75 3.99 -12.91 -4.31
CA ILE A 75 3.70 -12.07 -5.46
C ILE A 75 2.37 -12.51 -6.09
N ASP A 76 1.41 -11.59 -6.22
CA ASP A 76 0.23 -11.74 -7.08
C ASP A 76 0.57 -11.22 -8.48
N TYR A 77 0.85 -12.14 -9.41
CA TYR A 77 1.24 -11.74 -10.77
C TYR A 77 0.10 -11.12 -11.58
N GLY A 78 -1.16 -11.42 -11.26
CA GLY A 78 -2.31 -10.80 -11.94
C GLY A 78 -2.44 -9.32 -11.59
N ARG A 79 -2.18 -8.97 -10.32
CA ARG A 79 -2.04 -7.57 -9.88
C ARG A 79 -0.82 -6.89 -10.50
N ALA A 80 0.31 -7.59 -10.55
CA ALA A 80 1.53 -7.06 -11.14
C ALA A 80 1.34 -6.70 -12.62
N GLU A 81 0.66 -7.56 -13.40
CA GLU A 81 0.28 -7.29 -14.79
C GLU A 81 -0.62 -6.06 -14.93
N ALA A 82 -1.67 -5.97 -14.10
CA ALA A 82 -2.62 -4.86 -14.14
C ALA A 82 -2.01 -3.48 -13.79
N GLN A 83 -0.83 -3.46 -13.15
CA GLN A 83 -0.11 -2.24 -12.76
C GLN A 83 1.24 -2.06 -13.50
N ALA A 84 1.54 -2.92 -14.49
CA ALA A 84 2.88 -3.05 -15.05
C ALA A 84 3.44 -1.75 -15.65
N ASP A 85 2.62 -0.97 -16.33
CA ASP A 85 3.03 0.30 -16.96
C ASP A 85 3.19 1.43 -15.94
N ALA A 86 2.27 1.54 -14.97
CA ALA A 86 2.42 2.50 -13.87
C ALA A 86 3.69 2.25 -13.05
N ILE A 87 4.03 0.97 -12.80
CA ILE A 87 5.30 0.59 -12.14
C ILE A 87 6.51 0.97 -12.99
N ARG A 88 6.44 0.83 -14.34
CA ARG A 88 7.52 1.25 -15.25
C ARG A 88 7.73 2.75 -15.26
N ASP A 89 6.66 3.53 -15.36
CA ASP A 89 6.73 4.99 -15.47
C ASP A 89 7.20 5.63 -14.15
N LEU A 90 6.63 5.24 -13.00
CA LEU A 90 7.09 5.71 -11.69
C LEU A 90 8.54 5.31 -11.40
N ARG A 91 8.94 4.09 -11.79
CA ARG A 91 10.36 3.67 -11.68
C ARG A 91 11.27 4.52 -12.58
N ARG A 92 10.80 4.99 -13.75
CA ARG A 92 11.57 5.88 -14.64
C ARG A 92 11.67 7.30 -14.09
N GLU A 93 10.62 7.78 -13.41
CA GLU A 93 10.57 9.08 -12.76
C GLU A 93 11.54 9.18 -11.57
N LEU A 94 11.68 8.09 -10.79
CA LEU A 94 12.55 8.01 -9.62
C LEU A 94 14.02 7.60 -9.93
N ALA A 95 14.39 7.51 -11.21
CA ALA A 95 15.68 6.94 -11.62
C ALA A 95 16.88 7.79 -11.20
N ASP A 96 16.80 9.13 -11.37
CA ASP A 96 17.92 10.03 -11.07
C ASP A 96 18.27 10.05 -9.57
N GLN A 97 17.29 9.84 -8.70
CA GLN A 97 17.48 9.74 -7.26
C GLN A 97 17.96 8.34 -6.83
N ALA A 98 17.42 7.28 -7.45
CA ALA A 98 17.83 5.90 -7.16
C ALA A 98 19.28 5.61 -7.60
N GLU A 99 19.72 6.21 -8.71
CA GLU A 99 21.08 6.08 -9.25
C GLU A 99 22.05 7.13 -8.66
N GLY A 100 21.56 8.05 -7.81
CA GLY A 100 22.36 8.99 -7.03
C GLY A 100 22.86 10.22 -7.81
N PHE A 101 22.28 10.52 -8.98
CA PHE A 101 22.57 11.74 -9.74
C PHE A 101 21.90 12.98 -9.11
N VAL A 102 20.76 12.80 -8.45
CA VAL A 102 20.01 13.84 -7.74
C VAL A 102 19.80 13.41 -6.29
N GLN A 103 20.11 14.28 -5.33
CA GLN A 103 19.80 14.02 -3.92
C GLN A 103 18.29 14.17 -3.68
N ALA A 104 17.68 13.21 -2.99
CA ALA A 104 16.25 13.28 -2.65
C ALA A 104 15.96 14.41 -1.64
N ASP A 105 14.99 15.27 -1.97
CA ASP A 105 14.48 16.32 -1.08
C ASP A 105 13.07 15.93 -0.59
N PRO A 106 12.87 15.69 0.72
CA PRO A 106 11.54 15.46 1.30
C PRO A 106 10.55 16.63 1.14
N SER A 107 11.04 17.80 0.70
CA SER A 107 10.25 18.99 0.39
C SER A 107 9.72 19.02 -1.05
N ASP A 108 10.18 18.15 -1.94
CA ASP A 108 9.65 18.03 -3.30
C ASP A 108 8.39 17.15 -3.26
N GLU A 109 7.23 17.82 -3.27
CA GLU A 109 5.91 17.19 -3.25
C GLU A 109 5.75 16.13 -4.35
N ARG A 110 6.31 16.34 -5.55
CA ARG A 110 6.21 15.35 -6.65
C ARG A 110 7.06 14.12 -6.40
N LEU A 111 8.27 14.31 -5.88
CA LEU A 111 9.14 13.20 -5.50
C LEU A 111 8.46 12.34 -4.42
N VAL A 112 7.88 12.98 -3.41
CA VAL A 112 7.14 12.31 -2.33
C VAL A 112 5.91 11.56 -2.86
N GLU A 113 5.12 12.18 -3.74
CA GLU A 113 3.97 11.56 -4.40
C GLU A 113 4.38 10.34 -5.26
N ALA A 114 5.41 10.46 -6.10
CA ALA A 114 5.88 9.38 -6.96
C ALA A 114 6.45 8.20 -6.15
N VAL A 115 7.18 8.50 -5.06
CA VAL A 115 7.67 7.48 -4.11
C VAL A 115 6.51 6.73 -3.48
N ASP A 116 5.54 7.42 -2.88
CA ASP A 116 4.43 6.75 -2.21
C ASP A 116 3.50 6.02 -3.19
N ALA A 117 3.33 6.53 -4.41
CA ALA A 117 2.62 5.82 -5.48
C ALA A 117 3.31 4.48 -5.81
N LEU A 118 4.63 4.47 -6.06
CA LEU A 118 5.36 3.23 -6.35
C LEU A 118 5.33 2.27 -5.15
N ARG A 119 5.46 2.81 -3.93
CA ARG A 119 5.35 2.08 -2.66
C ARG A 119 4.01 1.34 -2.58
N ARG A 120 2.88 2.01 -2.84
CA ARG A 120 1.52 1.41 -2.84
C ARG A 120 1.33 0.34 -3.91
N LEU A 121 1.89 0.51 -5.11
CA LEU A 121 1.79 -0.50 -6.16
C LEU A 121 2.53 -1.79 -5.77
N LEU A 122 3.72 -1.66 -5.17
CA LEU A 122 4.48 -2.81 -4.66
C LEU A 122 3.80 -3.45 -3.43
N GLU A 123 3.27 -2.66 -2.48
CA GLU A 123 2.43 -3.16 -1.38
C GLU A 123 1.24 -3.99 -1.90
N THR A 124 0.60 -3.52 -2.97
CA THR A 124 -0.58 -4.17 -3.59
C THR A 124 -0.24 -5.50 -4.28
N VAL A 125 0.97 -5.64 -4.82
CA VAL A 125 1.47 -6.86 -5.48
C VAL A 125 2.04 -7.88 -4.49
N TYR A 126 2.66 -7.41 -3.40
CA TYR A 126 3.29 -8.25 -2.38
C TYR A 126 2.34 -8.63 -1.22
N GLY A 127 1.22 -7.92 -1.05
CA GLY A 127 0.26 -8.12 0.04
C GLY A 127 0.82 -7.75 1.42
N ARG A 128 1.89 -6.97 1.47
CA ARG A 128 2.71 -6.67 2.66
C ARG A 128 3.08 -5.19 2.68
N ARG A 129 3.15 -4.60 3.87
CA ARG A 129 3.53 -3.19 4.10
C ARG A 129 5.00 -2.95 3.80
N ILE A 130 5.26 -1.78 3.22
CA ILE A 130 6.61 -1.25 2.98
C ILE A 130 6.70 0.10 3.71
N THR A 131 7.44 0.15 4.80
CA THR A 131 7.55 1.30 5.70
C THR A 131 9.01 1.70 5.85
N PHE A 132 9.33 2.95 5.56
CA PHE A 132 10.71 3.42 5.58
C PHE A 132 11.21 3.63 7.02
N ARG A 133 12.53 3.51 7.24
CA ARG A 133 13.09 3.73 8.59
C ARG A 133 12.77 5.14 9.11
N GLY A 134 12.03 5.19 10.21
CA GLY A 134 11.62 6.44 10.86
C GLY A 134 10.28 7.00 10.37
N GLU A 135 9.61 6.34 9.43
CA GLU A 135 8.26 6.67 9.02
C GLU A 135 7.25 6.27 10.12
N PRO A 136 6.31 7.14 10.54
CA PRO A 136 5.40 6.87 11.67
C PRO A 136 4.21 5.98 11.25
N ARG A 137 4.45 4.70 10.95
CA ARG A 137 3.47 3.76 10.38
C ARG A 137 3.53 2.35 10.97
N GLU A 138 2.58 1.52 10.54
CA GLU A 138 2.58 0.06 10.65
C GLU A 138 3.91 -0.51 10.12
N GLN A 139 4.53 -1.46 10.83
CA GLN A 139 5.87 -1.96 10.46
C GLN A 139 5.90 -2.68 9.11
N SER A 140 7.06 -2.68 8.42
CA SER A 140 7.22 -3.46 7.20
C SER A 140 6.92 -4.96 7.43
N GLY A 141 6.42 -5.62 6.39
CA GLY A 141 6.00 -7.02 6.48
C GLY A 141 4.66 -7.26 7.21
N ALA A 142 4.04 -6.24 7.83
CA ALA A 142 2.62 -6.32 8.22
C ALA A 142 1.73 -6.57 6.98
N VAL A 143 0.63 -7.30 7.11
CA VAL A 143 -0.19 -7.67 5.94
C VAL A 143 -1.10 -6.55 5.49
N VAL A 144 -1.20 -6.39 4.17
CA VAL A 144 -2.16 -5.49 3.50
C VAL A 144 -3.31 -6.33 2.93
N ASP A 145 -4.34 -6.57 3.74
CA ASP A 145 -5.64 -7.03 3.26
C ASP A 145 -6.69 -5.92 3.44
N VAL A 146 -7.13 -5.35 2.33
CA VAL A 146 -8.30 -4.47 2.26
C VAL A 146 -9.25 -5.05 1.24
N HIS A 147 -10.52 -5.23 1.62
CA HIS A 147 -11.52 -5.89 0.80
C HIS A 147 -12.91 -5.46 1.27
N VAL A 148 -13.77 -5.04 0.33
CA VAL A 148 -14.95 -4.21 0.59
C VAL A 148 -16.09 -4.62 -0.31
N ALA A 149 -17.33 -4.63 0.24
CA ALA A 149 -18.64 -4.42 -0.41
C ALA A 149 -19.80 -4.97 0.49
N ALA A 150 -21.04 -4.43 0.51
CA ALA A 150 -22.17 -4.99 1.28
C ALA A 150 -23.50 -4.97 0.51
N ALA A 151 -24.48 -5.78 0.94
CA ALA A 151 -25.75 -6.01 0.23
C ALA A 151 -26.36 -4.71 -0.32
N ALA A 152 -26.88 -3.84 0.55
CA ALA A 152 -27.15 -2.45 0.22
C ALA A 152 -26.06 -1.57 0.84
N VAL A 153 -25.64 -0.52 0.12
CA VAL A 153 -24.58 0.42 0.52
C VAL A 153 -25.14 1.83 0.41
N ASP A 154 -25.16 2.50 1.54
CA ASP A 154 -26.20 3.49 1.72
C ASP A 154 -25.76 4.66 2.65
N GLY A 155 -24.64 4.60 3.41
CA GLY A 155 -24.28 5.61 4.45
C GLY A 155 -22.93 5.41 5.19
N TYR A 156 -22.80 4.47 6.16
CA TYR A 156 -21.49 3.86 6.50
C TYR A 156 -21.54 2.43 7.11
N VAL A 157 -20.56 1.57 6.78
CA VAL A 157 -20.13 0.32 7.48
C VAL A 157 -18.62 0.13 7.22
N ALA A 158 -17.89 -0.53 8.13
CA ALA A 158 -16.56 -1.09 7.86
C ALA A 158 -16.43 -2.50 8.48
N ALA A 159 -15.66 -3.41 7.86
CA ALA A 159 -15.61 -4.81 8.29
C ALA A 159 -14.68 -5.11 9.49
N VAL A 160 -13.82 -4.15 9.90
CA VAL A 160 -12.98 -4.13 11.13
C VAL A 160 -12.50 -2.65 11.37
N ARG A 161 -12.12 -2.09 12.58
CA ARG A 161 -11.60 -0.66 12.65
C ARG A 161 -10.71 0.02 13.84
N ALA A 162 -9.38 0.30 13.60
CA ALA A 162 -8.08 0.89 14.19
C ALA A 162 -6.78 0.23 14.92
N LYS A 163 -6.47 -1.09 15.16
CA LYS A 163 -5.88 -1.56 16.49
C LYS A 163 -4.37 -1.68 16.69
N ARG A 164 -4.03 -1.61 17.98
CA ARG A 164 -2.87 -1.97 18.80
C ARG A 164 -2.62 -3.43 18.56
N VAL A 165 -2.02 -3.67 17.41
CA VAL A 165 -1.46 -4.95 17.02
C VAL A 165 -0.08 -4.66 16.45
N GLY A 166 0.94 -5.20 17.12
CA GLY A 166 2.27 -5.34 16.55
C GLY A 166 2.28 -6.55 15.60
N ASN A 167 3.30 -7.40 15.72
CA ASN A 167 3.51 -8.63 14.93
C ASN A 167 2.22 -9.46 14.67
N ALA A 168 1.54 -9.21 13.55
CA ALA A 168 0.28 -9.85 13.18
C ALA A 168 -0.01 -9.82 11.66
N ASP A 169 -0.98 -10.64 11.28
CA ASP A 169 -1.40 -10.98 9.92
C ASP A 169 -2.94 -10.89 9.94
N VAL A 170 -3.56 -9.94 9.22
CA VAL A 170 -4.98 -9.56 9.43
C VAL A 170 -5.74 -9.51 8.10
N LYS A 171 -6.75 -10.38 7.92
CA LYS A 171 -7.51 -10.52 6.67
C LYS A 171 -8.89 -9.88 6.67
N ALA A 172 -9.21 -9.16 5.59
CA ALA A 172 -10.54 -8.62 5.26
C ALA A 172 -11.11 -9.26 3.97
N ASN A 173 -12.43 -9.51 3.94
CA ASN A 173 -13.23 -9.99 2.77
C ASN A 173 -14.69 -9.53 2.95
N LEU A 174 -15.33 -8.96 1.92
CA LEU A 174 -16.71 -8.43 1.97
C LEU A 174 -17.31 -8.33 0.53
N THR A 175 -18.65 -8.37 0.34
CA THR A 175 -19.34 -8.53 -0.98
C THR A 175 -20.70 -7.77 -1.13
N VAL A 176 -20.97 -7.11 -2.28
CA VAL A 176 -22.13 -6.21 -2.58
C VAL A 176 -23.36 -6.96 -3.14
N GLY A 177 -24.54 -6.37 -2.99
CA GLY A 177 -25.80 -6.76 -3.65
C GLY A 177 -26.41 -5.66 -4.56
N ASP A 178 -27.30 -4.83 -4.01
CA ASP A 178 -28.01 -3.71 -4.64
C ASP A 178 -28.27 -2.57 -3.62
N ILE A 179 -28.08 -1.31 -4.02
CA ILE A 179 -27.55 -0.16 -3.22
C ILE A 179 -28.57 1.01 -3.14
N GLY A 180 -28.75 1.62 -1.96
CA GLY A 180 -29.78 2.64 -1.63
C GLY A 180 -29.27 3.94 -0.98
N SER A 181 -29.83 4.32 0.19
CA SER A 181 -29.49 5.51 1.02
C SER A 181 -29.93 5.31 2.50
N GLY A 182 -29.02 5.33 3.51
CA GLY A 182 -29.02 4.43 4.71
C GLY A 182 -27.62 4.14 5.39
N GLY A 183 -26.98 2.96 5.20
CA GLY A 183 -25.62 2.54 5.68
C GLY A 183 -24.69 1.76 4.68
N GLU A 184 -23.38 2.08 4.56
CA GLU A 184 -22.44 1.71 3.44
C GLU A 184 -21.64 0.39 3.62
N ALA A 185 -20.38 0.28 3.17
CA ALA A 185 -19.44 -0.84 3.30
C ALA A 185 -17.97 -0.44 3.08
N VAL A 186 -17.07 -0.88 3.98
CA VAL A 186 -15.59 -0.71 3.98
C VAL A 186 -14.95 -1.97 4.62
N GLY A 187 -13.62 -2.14 4.58
CA GLY A 187 -12.94 -3.44 4.84
C GLY A 187 -12.10 -3.57 6.12
N LEU A 188 -11.29 -2.57 6.51
CA LEU A 188 -10.35 -2.69 7.63
C LEU A 188 -9.91 -1.33 8.22
N HIS A 189 -9.97 -1.21 9.53
CA HIS A 189 -8.98 -0.74 10.51
C HIS A 189 -8.93 -1.90 11.63
N VAL A 190 -8.30 -1.93 12.84
CA VAL A 190 -8.82 -2.75 14.03
C VAL A 190 -9.54 -2.07 15.31
N ASP A 191 -8.92 -1.25 16.22
CA ASP A 191 -9.30 -0.05 17.10
C ASP A 191 -8.07 0.58 17.91
N ASP A 192 -7.50 1.77 17.58
CA ASP A 192 -6.17 2.45 17.97
C ASP A 192 -4.85 1.60 18.02
N LEU A 193 -3.64 2.00 17.50
CA LEU A 193 -2.39 1.22 17.04
C LEU A 193 -1.12 1.06 17.98
N ASN A 194 -0.23 0.03 17.83
CA ASN A 194 0.86 -0.37 18.81
C ASN A 194 2.12 -1.12 18.33
#